data_AF-A0A916J3Z7-F1
#
_entry.id   AF-A0A916J3Z7-F1
#
_cell.length_a   1.000
_cell.length_b   1.000
_cell.length_c   1.000
_cell.angle_alpha   90.00
_cell.angle_beta   90.00
_cell.angle_gamma   90.00
#
_symmetry.space_group_name_H-M   'P 1'
#
loop_
_entity.id
_entity.type
_entity.pdbx_description
1 polymer ?
#
loop_
_entity_poly.entity_id
_entity_poly.type
_entity_poly.pdbx_seq_one_letter_code
_entity_poly.pdbx_strand_id
1 'polypeptide(L)'
;MLPEPVNCPICSAAGERIRAAPHGYRYTCPRCGIFCISNGALGCQQDIPPSARDDVRRLRSYGHTAQIEVSRDGVRIVPVRG
;
A
#
# COMPACT_ATOMS: atom_id res chain seq x y z
N MET A 1 -6.36 16.68 -5.48
CA MET A 1 -6.86 16.08 -4.23
C MET A 1 -5.81 16.34 -3.16
N LEU A 2 -6.23 16.71 -1.94
CA LEU A 2 -5.31 16.96 -0.83
C LEU A 2 -4.99 15.63 -0.12
N PRO A 3 -3.77 15.43 0.41
CA PRO A 3 -3.47 14.30 1.28
C PRO A 3 -4.30 14.36 2.57
N GLU A 4 -4.86 13.22 2.97
CA GLU A 4 -5.58 13.03 4.22
C GLU A 4 -4.68 12.32 5.25
N PRO A 5 -4.61 12.79 6.50
CA PRO A 5 -3.86 12.11 7.55
C PRO A 5 -4.54 10.78 7.92
N VAL A 6 -3.78 9.69 7.95
CA VAL A 6 -4.26 8.34 8.26
C VAL A 6 -3.17 7.48 8.91
N ASN A 7 -3.58 6.38 9.55
CA ASN A 7 -2.63 5.37 9.99
C ASN A 7 -2.22 4.47 8.82
N CYS A 8 -0.92 4.18 8.73
CA CYS A 8 -0.39 3.27 7.72
C CYS A 8 -0.95 1.86 7.93
N PRO A 9 -1.55 1.22 6.91
CA PRO A 9 -2.16 -0.10 7.08
C PRO A 9 -1.16 -1.23 7.36
N ILE A 10 0.14 -1.02 7.12
CA ILE A 10 1.21 -2.01 7.32
C ILE A 10 1.80 -1.94 8.73
N CYS A 11 1.99 -0.73 9.28
CA CYS A 11 2.76 -0.54 10.52
C CYS A 11 2.07 0.37 11.56
N SER A 12 0.85 0.81 11.29
CA SER A 12 0.03 1.68 12.14
C SER A 12 0.64 3.05 12.48
N ALA A 13 1.80 3.39 11.92
CA ALA A 13 2.40 4.71 12.09
C ALA A 13 1.58 5.78 11.36
N ALA A 14 1.60 7.00 11.90
CA ALA A 14 1.01 8.16 11.23
C ALA A 14 1.62 8.34 9.84
N GLY A 15 0.76 8.57 8.87
CA GLY A 15 1.10 8.84 7.49
C GLY A 15 -0.03 9.58 6.80
N GLU A 16 0.03 9.62 5.48
CA GLU A 16 -0.95 10.31 4.66
C GLU A 16 -1.45 9.38 3.57
N ARG A 17 -2.69 9.58 3.12
CA ARG A 17 -3.20 8.95 1.90
C ARG A 17 -3.75 9.99 0.96
N ILE A 18 -3.67 9.70 -0.33
CA ILE A 18 -4.35 10.46 -1.38
C ILE A 18 -5.06 9.46 -2.30
N ARG A 19 -6.26 9.79 -2.76
CA ARG A 19 -7.00 8.92 -3.67
C ARG A 19 -6.22 8.75 -4.97
N ALA A 20 -6.05 7.50 -5.39
CA ALA A 20 -5.40 7.12 -6.64
C ALA A 20 -6.47 6.57 -7.61
N ALA A 21 -6.61 7.20 -8.77
CA ALA A 21 -7.52 6.72 -9.81
C ALA A 21 -6.90 5.50 -10.55
N PRO A 22 -7.71 4.54 -11.03
CA PRO A 22 -9.18 4.47 -10.96
C PRO A 22 -9.74 3.87 -9.66
N HIS A 23 -8.99 3.03 -8.93
CA HIS A 23 -9.52 2.31 -7.76
C HIS A 23 -8.47 2.12 -6.65
N GLY A 24 -8.27 3.12 -5.79
CA GLY A 24 -7.50 2.94 -4.57
C GLY A 24 -7.00 4.23 -3.94
N TYR A 25 -5.98 4.06 -3.11
CA TYR A 25 -5.29 5.14 -2.42
C TYR A 25 -3.77 4.95 -2.52
N ARG A 26 -3.06 6.05 -2.70
CA ARG A 26 -1.61 6.10 -2.52
C ARG A 26 -1.33 6.54 -1.09
N TYR A 27 -0.60 5.72 -0.36
CA TYR A 27 -0.14 5.99 0.99
C TYR A 27 1.30 6.52 0.97
N THR A 28 1.57 7.48 1.85
CA THR A 28 2.89 8.00 2.16
C THR A 28 3.14 7.76 3.64
N CYS A 29 4.01 6.81 3.96
CA CYS A 29 4.39 6.48 5.32
C CYS A 29 5.89 6.73 5.54
N PRO A 30 6.30 7.43 6.61
CA PRO A 30 7.72 7.66 6.90
C PRO A 30 8.50 6.37 7.21
N ARG A 31 7.82 5.30 7.64
CA ARG A 31 8.45 4.00 7.98
C ARG A 31 8.41 2.96 6.85
N CYS A 32 7.31 2.92 6.09
CA CYS A 32 7.12 1.94 5.02
C CYS A 32 7.45 2.50 3.63
N GLY A 33 7.51 3.82 3.48
CA GLY A 33 7.65 4.49 2.20
C GLY A 33 6.32 4.74 1.52
N ILE A 34 6.36 4.86 0.20
CA ILE A 34 5.22 5.17 -0.65
C ILE A 34 4.73 3.89 -1.32
N PHE A 35 3.42 3.63 -1.24
CA PHE A 35 2.78 2.47 -1.87
C PHE A 35 1.32 2.76 -2.21
N CYS A 36 0.74 1.98 -3.09
CA CYS A 36 -0.67 2.01 -3.45
C CYS A 36 -1.42 0.86 -2.77
N ILE A 37 -2.70 1.07 -2.46
CA ILE A 37 -3.61 0.02 -2.00
C ILE A 37 -4.93 0.13 -2.75
N SER A 38 -5.43 -1.00 -3.27
CA SER A 38 -6.75 -1.04 -3.91
C SER A 38 -7.87 -0.97 -2.87
N ASN A 39 -9.07 -0.53 -3.28
CA ASN A 39 -10.23 -0.46 -2.36
C ASN A 39 -10.56 -1.82 -1.74
N GLY A 40 -10.42 -2.92 -2.51
CA GLY A 40 -10.63 -4.26 -1.99
C GLY A 40 -9.61 -4.62 -0.90
N ALA A 41 -8.34 -4.32 -1.12
CA ALA A 41 -7.29 -4.59 -0.13
C ALA A 41 -7.42 -3.71 1.12
N LEU A 42 -7.99 -2.52 1.00
CA LEU A 42 -8.32 -1.67 2.14
C LEU A 42 -9.41 -2.30 3.03
N GLY A 43 -10.41 -2.97 2.43
CA GLY A 43 -11.41 -3.74 3.18
C GLY A 43 -10.84 -5.00 3.86
N CYS A 44 -9.81 -5.59 3.25
CA CYS A 44 -9.08 -6.76 3.75
C CYS A 44 -7.78 -6.37 4.48
N GLN A 45 -7.74 -5.22 5.17
CA GLN A 45 -6.51 -4.73 5.79
C GLN A 45 -5.92 -5.73 6.80
N GLN A 46 -6.77 -6.49 7.49
CA GLN A 46 -6.35 -7.52 8.45
C GLN A 46 -5.63 -8.69 7.78
N ASP A 47 -5.82 -8.88 6.47
CA ASP A 47 -5.22 -9.93 5.67
C ASP A 47 -3.91 -9.48 5.00
N ILE A 48 -3.45 -8.23 5.25
CA ILE A 48 -2.16 -7.77 4.76
C ILE A 48 -1.07 -8.63 5.40
N PRO A 49 -0.22 -9.30 4.60
CA PRO A 49 0.76 -10.22 5.15
C PRO A 49 1.80 -9.47 5.99
N PRO A 50 2.35 -10.09 7.04
CA PRO A 50 3.38 -9.46 7.86
C PRO A 50 4.65 -9.10 7.07
N SER A 51 4.91 -9.81 5.95
CA SER A 51 6.00 -9.50 5.02
C SER A 51 5.78 -8.22 4.21
N ALA A 52 4.58 -7.63 4.22
CA ALA A 52 4.23 -6.50 3.37
C ALA A 52 5.22 -5.34 3.48
N ARG A 53 5.74 -5.08 4.68
CA ARG A 53 6.76 -4.05 4.89
C ARG A 53 8.03 -4.33 4.10
N ASP A 54 8.54 -5.56 4.18
CA ASP A 54 9.76 -5.97 3.50
C ASP A 54 9.56 -6.06 2.00
N ASP A 55 8.39 -6.50 1.54
CA ASP A 55 8.03 -6.55 0.12
C ASP A 55 7.94 -5.15 -0.48
N VAL A 56 7.27 -4.21 0.20
CA VAL A 56 7.24 -2.79 -0.22
C VAL A 56 8.65 -2.21 -0.27
N ARG A 57 9.47 -2.47 0.76
CA ARG A 57 10.86 -1.98 0.81
C ARG A 57 11.70 -2.56 -0.33
N ARG A 58 11.53 -3.84 -0.63
CA ARG A 58 12.24 -4.55 -1.70
C ARG A 58 11.85 -4.02 -3.08
N LEU A 59 10.56 -3.83 -3.35
CA LEU A 59 10.09 -3.23 -4.60
C LEU A 59 10.64 -1.81 -4.77
N ARG A 60 10.65 -1.02 -3.69
CA ARG A 60 11.24 0.33 -3.69
C ARG A 60 12.73 0.31 -4.01
N SER A 61 13.52 -0.63 -3.47
CA SER A 61 14.95 -0.74 -3.81
C SER A 61 15.19 -1.08 -5.28
N TYR A 62 14.22 -1.69 -5.96
CA TYR A 62 14.26 -1.94 -7.39
C TYR A 62 13.67 -0.79 -8.23
N GLY A 63 13.32 0.33 -7.62
CA GLY A 63 12.73 1.48 -8.32
C GLY A 63 11.24 1.32 -8.65
N HIS A 64 10.57 0.30 -8.13
CA HIS A 64 9.14 0.09 -8.32
C HIS A 64 8.32 0.71 -7.19
N THR A 65 7.13 1.22 -7.53
CA THR A 65 6.10 1.54 -6.53
C THR A 65 5.35 0.25 -6.21
N ALA A 66 5.18 -0.07 -4.93
CA ALA A 66 4.42 -1.24 -4.52
C ALA A 66 2.91 -0.97 -4.59
N GLN A 67 2.13 -2.00 -4.94
CA GLN A 67 0.68 -2.03 -4.93
C GLN A 67 0.20 -3.21 -4.12
N ILE A 68 -0.64 -2.92 -3.14
CA ILE A 68 -1.32 -3.90 -2.31
C ILE A 68 -2.71 -4.12 -2.93
N GLU A 69 -3.01 -5.35 -3.31
CA GLU A 69 -4.27 -5.70 -3.97
C GLU A 69 -4.79 -7.05 -3.50
N VAL A 70 -6.11 -7.25 -3.64
CA VAL A 70 -6.73 -8.55 -3.41
C VAL A 70 -6.56 -9.41 -4.66
N SER A 71 -6.16 -10.65 -4.44
CA SER A 71 -6.08 -11.73 -5.42
C SER A 71 -6.95 -12.91 -4.98
N ARG A 72 -6.99 -13.97 -5.78
CA ARG A 72 -7.76 -15.18 -5.46
C ARG A 72 -7.30 -15.84 -4.16
N ASP A 73 -6.00 -15.75 -3.87
CA ASP A 73 -5.36 -16.36 -2.70
C ASP A 73 -5.24 -15.40 -1.49
N GLY A 74 -5.92 -14.26 -1.53
CA GLY A 74 -5.87 -13.23 -0.48
C GLY A 74 -5.15 -11.96 -0.91
N VAL A 75 -4.58 -11.22 0.04
CA VAL A 75 -3.90 -9.94 -0.24
C VAL A 75 -2.47 -10.20 -0.70
N ARG A 76 -2.06 -9.56 -1.79
CA ARG A 76 -0.70 -9.63 -2.33
C ARG A 76 -0.08 -8.24 -2.53
N ILE A 77 1.24 -8.19 -2.49
CA ILE A 77 2.03 -7.00 -2.85
C ILE A 77 2.68 -7.24 -4.21
N VAL A 78 2.38 -6.38 -5.17
CA VAL A 78 2.89 -6.44 -6.55
C VAL A 78 3.53 -5.09 -6.94
N PRO A 79 4.47 -5.04 -7.90
CA PRO A 79 4.89 -3.77 -8.47
C PRO A 79 3.75 -3.15 -9.28
N VAL A 80 3.52 -1.85 -9.13
CA VAL A 80 2.70 -1.06 -10.06
C VAL A 80 3.36 -1.13 -11.42
N ARG A 81 2.66 -1.71 -12.41
CA ARG A 81 3.03 -1.55 -13.82
C ARG A 81 2.57 -0.16 -14.25
N GLY A 82 3.53 0.70 -14.59
CA GLY A 82 3.26 1.97 -15.26
C GLY A 82 2.65 1.74 -16.64
#